data_AF-A0A4D6H8B9-F1
#
_entry.id   AF-A0A4D6H8B9-F1
#
_cell.length_a   1.000
_cell.length_b   1.000
_cell.length_c   1.000
_cell.angle_alpha   90.00
_cell.angle_beta   90.00
_cell.angle_gamma   90.00
#
_symmetry.space_group_name_H-M   'P 1'
#
loop_
_entity.id
_entity.type
_entity.pdbx_description
1 polymer ?
#
loop_
_entity_poly.entity_id
_entity_poly.type
_entity_poly.pdbx_seq_one_letter_code
_entity_poly.pdbx_strand_id
1 'polypeptide(L)'
;MDRSIFDRDTLLDLTVNVIPLGILAFFLVVFLVYAPGPFAFDSVFTTVQLAIVFTTFVLLAVLTYYAGKAIAGAEKELGTHAETTTIEPDGAASDDEP
;
A
#
# COMPACT_ATOMS: atom_id res chain seq x y z
N MET A 1 -25.50 -4.77 1.43
CA MET A 1 -24.26 -5.16 0.73
C MET A 1 -23.11 -4.85 1.67
N ASP A 2 -22.39 -5.88 2.11
CA ASP A 2 -21.53 -5.86 3.29
C ASP A 2 -20.22 -5.09 3.06
N ARG A 3 -20.13 -3.87 3.61
CA ARG A 3 -18.89 -3.08 3.62
C ARG A 3 -17.70 -3.78 4.30
N SER A 4 -17.98 -4.75 5.19
CA SER A 4 -16.95 -5.47 5.95
C SER A 4 -16.15 -6.52 5.15
N ILE A 5 -16.67 -6.98 4.01
CA ILE A 5 -15.95 -7.92 3.14
C ILE A 5 -14.85 -7.19 2.37
N PHE A 6 -15.17 -6.02 1.80
CA PHE A 6 -14.22 -5.21 1.02
C PHE A 6 -13.03 -4.73 1.85
N ASP A 7 -13.25 -4.29 3.09
CA ASP A 7 -12.16 -3.85 3.98
C ASP A 7 -11.20 -4.99 4.33
N ARG A 8 -11.72 -6.21 4.55
CA ARG A 8 -10.90 -7.36 4.92
C ARG A 8 -10.12 -7.93 3.75
N ASP A 9 -10.73 -8.01 2.57
CA ASP A 9 -10.04 -8.47 1.36
C ASP A 9 -8.96 -7.46 0.93
N THR A 10 -9.25 -6.16 1.04
CA THR A 10 -8.30 -5.09 0.70
C THR A 10 -7.13 -5.01 1.69
N LEU A 11 -7.41 -5.10 3.00
CA LEU A 11 -6.35 -5.17 4.01
C LEU A 11 -5.52 -6.46 3.89
N LEU A 12 -6.15 -7.57 3.48
CA LEU A 12 -5.46 -8.83 3.23
C LEU A 12 -4.49 -8.67 2.06
N ASP A 13 -4.92 -8.13 0.92
CA ASP A 13 -4.07 -7.95 -0.26
C ASP A 13 -2.89 -7.01 0.01
N LEU A 14 -3.11 -5.92 0.74
CA LEU A 14 -2.03 -5.03 1.17
C LEU A 14 -1.05 -5.74 2.12
N THR A 15 -1.55 -6.48 3.11
CA THR A 15 -0.71 -7.20 4.07
C THR A 15 0.09 -8.31 3.39
N VAL A 16 -0.51 -9.05 2.46
CA VAL A 16 0.14 -10.11 1.68
C VAL A 16 1.29 -9.55 0.83
N ASN A 17 1.27 -8.28 0.41
CA ASN A 17 2.39 -7.62 -0.27
C ASN A 17 3.45 -7.06 0.71
N VAL A 18 3.03 -6.53 1.87
CA VAL A 18 3.93 -5.98 2.88
C VAL A 18 4.80 -7.06 3.54
N ILE A 19 4.28 -8.28 3.74
CA ILE A 19 5.05 -9.39 4.34
C ILE A 19 6.29 -9.74 3.51
N PRO A 20 6.18 -10.05 2.19
CA PRO A 20 7.31 -10.23 1.29
C PRO A 20 8.31 -9.06 1.32
N LEU A 21 7.81 -7.82 1.37
CA LEU A 21 8.66 -6.64 1.43
C LEU A 21 9.48 -6.58 2.73
N GLY A 22 8.87 -6.92 3.86
CA GLY A 22 9.53 -6.98 5.16
C GLY A 22 10.64 -8.04 5.22
N ILE A 23 10.37 -9.26 4.75
CA ILE A 23 11.40 -10.32 4.70
C ILE A 23 12.55 -9.94 3.74
N LEU A 24 12.24 -9.37 2.58
CA LEU A 24 13.27 -8.91 1.63
C LEU A 24 14.13 -7.80 2.24
N ALA A 25 13.54 -6.81 2.90
CA ALA A 25 14.27 -5.75 3.59
C ALA A 25 15.21 -6.33 4.65
N PHE A 26 14.71 -7.25 5.48
CA PHE A 26 15.50 -7.89 6.52
C PHE A 26 16.73 -8.60 5.93
N PHE A 27 16.52 -9.48 4.95
CA PHE A 27 17.62 -10.22 4.34
C PHE A 27 18.57 -9.32 3.53
N LEU A 28 18.06 -8.27 2.88
CA LEU A 28 18.89 -7.30 2.17
C LEU A 28 19.83 -6.58 3.15
N VAL A 29 19.33 -6.14 4.30
CA VAL A 29 20.13 -5.48 5.35
C VAL A 29 21.17 -6.44 5.91
N VAL A 30 20.76 -7.66 6.28
CA VAL A 30 21.68 -8.71 6.75
C VAL A 30 22.77 -8.94 5.70
N PHE A 31 22.39 -9.08 4.43
CA PHE A 31 23.35 -9.30 3.34
C PHE A 31 24.31 -8.13 3.18
N LEU A 32 23.85 -6.88 3.19
CA LEU A 32 24.73 -5.71 3.08
C LEU A 32 25.73 -5.59 4.24
N VAL A 33 25.34 -6.04 5.44
CA VAL A 33 26.22 -6.03 6.63
C VAL A 33 27.26 -7.16 6.56
N TYR A 34 26.89 -8.35 6.07
CA TYR A 34 27.78 -9.53 6.07
C TYR A 34 28.53 -9.77 4.75
N ALA A 35 28.08 -9.21 3.63
CA ALA A 35 28.71 -9.37 2.31
C ALA A 35 30.16 -8.84 2.22
N PRO A 36 30.56 -7.73 2.89
CA PRO A 36 31.95 -7.27 2.91
C PRO A 36 32.89 -8.16 3.74
N GLY A 37 32.36 -9.15 4.46
CA GLY A 37 33.11 -10.03 5.34
C GLY A 37 33.80 -11.21 4.63
N PRO A 38 34.30 -12.21 5.38
CA PRO A 38 35.06 -13.35 4.84
C PRO A 38 34.25 -14.30 3.93
N PHE A 39 32.94 -14.05 3.78
CA PHE A 39 32.02 -14.81 2.94
C PHE A 39 31.76 -14.12 1.58
N ALA A 40 32.57 -13.12 1.21
CA ALA A 40 32.53 -12.50 -0.10
C ALA A 40 32.90 -13.54 -1.18
N PHE A 41 31.87 -14.14 -1.77
CA PHE A 41 32.01 -14.93 -3.00
C PHE A 41 32.39 -14.02 -4.18
N ASP A 42 32.65 -14.62 -5.34
CA ASP A 42 32.93 -13.91 -6.60
C ASP A 42 32.09 -12.62 -6.74
N SER A 43 32.80 -11.50 -6.93
CA SER A 43 32.24 -10.15 -6.91
C SER A 43 31.13 -9.95 -7.95
N VAL A 44 31.24 -10.62 -9.11
CA VAL A 44 30.24 -10.51 -10.19
C VAL A 44 28.94 -11.18 -9.76
N PHE A 45 29.00 -12.40 -9.23
CA PHE A 45 27.82 -13.15 -8.79
C PHE A 45 27.11 -12.45 -7.64
N THR A 46 27.87 -11.97 -6.66
CA THR A 46 27.35 -11.21 -5.51
C THR A 46 26.63 -9.93 -5.98
N THR A 47 27.22 -9.20 -6.93
CA THR A 47 26.64 -7.98 -7.49
C THR A 47 25.34 -8.27 -8.24
N VAL A 48 25.32 -9.30 -9.08
CA VAL A 48 24.11 -9.69 -9.85
C VAL A 48 22.99 -10.14 -8.91
N GLN A 49 23.30 -10.96 -7.90
CA GLN A 49 22.32 -11.38 -6.90
C GLN A 49 21.74 -10.16 -6.16
N LEU A 50 22.60 -9.25 -5.70
CA LEU A 50 22.16 -8.05 -5.00
C LEU A 50 21.28 -7.17 -5.91
N ALA A 51 21.66 -7.01 -7.18
CA ALA A 51 20.87 -6.24 -8.15
C ALA A 51 19.48 -6.84 -8.37
N ILE A 52 19.38 -8.16 -8.50
CA ILE A 52 18.09 -8.86 -8.65
C ILE A 52 17.22 -8.65 -7.41
N VAL A 53 17.75 -8.96 -6.21
CA VAL A 53 17.01 -8.85 -4.95
C VAL A 53 16.57 -7.41 -4.70
N PHE A 54 17.47 -6.45 -4.89
CA PHE A 54 17.19 -5.02 -4.73
C PHE A 54 16.13 -4.56 -5.72
N THR A 55 16.22 -4.97 -7.00
CA THR A 55 15.22 -4.62 -8.01
C THR A 55 13.85 -5.17 -7.65
N THR A 56 13.76 -6.44 -7.23
CA THR A 56 12.51 -7.05 -6.77
C THR A 56 11.93 -6.31 -5.57
N PHE A 57 12.78 -5.95 -4.60
CA PHE A 57 12.37 -5.15 -3.44
C PHE A 57 11.77 -3.80 -3.86
N VAL A 58 12.45 -3.06 -4.75
CA VAL A 58 11.99 -1.75 -5.22
C VAL A 58 10.67 -1.87 -6.00
N LEU A 59 10.57 -2.83 -6.93
CA LEU A 59 9.34 -3.02 -7.71
C LEU A 59 8.15 -3.36 -6.82
N LEU A 60 8.32 -4.28 -5.85
CA LEU A 60 7.28 -4.62 -4.89
C LEU A 60 6.91 -3.43 -3.99
N ALA A 61 7.89 -2.65 -3.54
CA ALA A 61 7.64 -1.44 -2.74
C ALA A 61 6.79 -0.43 -3.51
N VAL A 62 7.13 -0.21 -4.78
CA VAL A 62 6.40 0.68 -5.67
C VAL A 62 4.97 0.21 -5.87
N LEU A 63 4.76 -1.07 -6.20
CA LEU A 63 3.43 -1.64 -6.38
C LEU A 63 2.59 -1.56 -5.10
N THR A 64 3.17 -1.92 -3.96
CA THR A 64 2.50 -1.87 -2.64
C THR A 64 2.08 -0.44 -2.30
N TYR A 65 2.95 0.54 -2.55
CA TYR A 65 2.67 1.95 -2.30
C TYR A 65 1.54 2.47 -3.17
N TYR A 66 1.57 2.19 -4.48
CA TYR A 66 0.52 2.64 -5.39
C TYR A 66 -0.83 1.97 -5.11
N ALA A 67 -0.82 0.68 -4.75
CA ALA A 67 -2.03 -0.02 -4.30
C ALA A 67 -2.63 0.65 -3.07
N GLY A 68 -1.82 0.89 -2.02
CA GLY A 68 -2.29 1.55 -0.79
C GLY A 68 -2.80 2.97 -1.04
N LYS A 69 -2.11 3.73 -1.90
CA LYS A 69 -2.55 5.08 -2.30
C LYS A 69 -3.88 5.07 -3.05
N ALA A 70 -4.08 4.12 -3.98
CA ALA A 70 -5.32 4.01 -4.73
C ALA A 70 -6.49 3.67 -3.81
N ILE A 71 -6.29 2.76 -2.85
CA ILE A 71 -7.30 2.35 -1.87
C ILE A 71 -7.70 3.53 -0.97
N ALA A 72 -6.73 4.22 -0.36
CA ALA A 72 -7.01 5.38 0.51
C ALA A 72 -7.72 6.52 -0.24
N GLY A 73 -7.46 6.67 -1.55
CA GLY A 73 -8.17 7.60 -2.42
C GLY A 73 -9.65 7.23 -2.59
N ALA A 74 -9.92 5.95 -2.88
CA ALA A 74 -11.29 5.45 -3.06
C ALA A 74 -12.13 5.57 -1.79
N GLU A 75 -11.56 5.26 -0.62
CA GLU A 75 -12.24 5.41 0.68
C GLU A 75 -12.68 6.86 0.95
N LYS A 76 -11.83 7.83 0.61
CA LYS A 76 -12.12 9.26 0.79
C LYS A 76 -13.27 9.75 -0.10
N GLU A 77 -13.34 9.29 -1.34
CA GLU A 77 -14.39 9.67 -2.29
C GLU A 77 -15.77 9.10 -1.86
N LEU A 78 -15.78 7.84 -1.42
CA LEU A 78 -16.98 7.18 -0.85
C LEU A 78 -17.49 7.89 0.41
N GLY A 79 -16.61 8.28 1.33
CA GLY A 79 -16.99 9.04 2.53
C GLY A 79 -17.59 10.41 2.21
N THR A 80 -17.07 11.09 1.19
CA THR A 80 -17.54 12.42 0.75
C THR A 80 -18.95 12.35 0.15
N HIS A 81 -19.29 11.31 -0.63
CA HIS A 81 -20.64 11.10 -1.15
C HIS A 81 -21.66 10.70 -0.09
N ALA A 82 -21.24 9.92 0.91
CA ALA A 82 -22.12 9.60 2.05
C ALA A 82 -22.46 10.86 2.86
N GLU A 83 -21.49 11.76 3.09
CA GLU A 83 -21.70 13.03 3.81
C GLU A 83 -22.58 14.01 3.02
N THR A 84 -22.41 14.08 1.70
CA THR A 84 -23.22 14.96 0.83
C THR A 84 -24.69 14.51 0.75
N THR A 85 -24.96 13.21 0.90
CA THR A 85 -26.34 12.66 0.91
C THR A 85 -27.06 12.93 2.23
N THR A 86 -26.33 13.15 3.34
CA THR A 86 -26.90 13.53 4.64
C THR A 86 -27.15 15.03 4.80
N ILE A 87 -26.60 15.88 3.94
CA ILE A 87 -26.90 17.32 3.90
C ILE A 87 -28.11 17.50 2.95
N GLU A 88 -29.31 17.08 3.36
CA GLU A 88 -30.53 17.61 2.75
C GLU A 88 -30.70 19.07 3.23
N PRO A 89 -30.97 20.06 2.36
CA PRO A 89 -31.22 21.43 2.77
C PRO A 89 -32.62 21.53 3.39
N ASP A 90 -32.75 21.11 4.65
CA ASP A 90 -33.92 21.39 5.45
C ASP A 90 -33.91 22.88 5.83
N GLY A 91 -34.61 23.72 5.05
CA GLY A 91 -34.74 25.15 5.39
C GLY A 91 -35.08 26.15 4.29
N ALA A 92 -35.40 25.74 3.05
CA ALA A 92 -35.73 26.69 1.97
C ALA A 92 -37.14 26.49 1.39
N ALA A 93 -38.14 26.23 2.24
CA ALA A 93 -39.53 26.16 1.80
C ALA A 93 -40.51 26.53 2.92
N SER A 94 -40.48 27.78 3.39
CA SER A 94 -41.63 28.36 4.10
C SER A 94 -41.49 29.88 4.17
N ASP A 95 -41.60 30.59 3.05
CA ASP A 95 -41.86 32.04 3.03
C ASP A 95 -42.51 32.43 1.67
N ASP A 96 -43.73 31.91 1.46
CA ASP A 96 -44.78 32.39 0.52
C ASP A 96 -46.04 31.65 1.01
N GLU A 97 -47.16 32.23 1.46
CA GLU A 97 -48.00 33.38 1.08
C GLU A 97 -49.11 33.46 2.18
N PRO A 98 -50.14 34.36 2.20
CA PRO A 98 -50.33 35.68 1.59
C PRO A 98 -50.50 36.86 2.58
#